data_AF-A0AAU0WSW0-F1
#
_entry.id   AF-A0AAU0WSW0-F1
#
_cell.length_a   1.000
_cell.length_b   1.000
_cell.length_c   1.000
_cell.angle_alpha   90.00
_cell.angle_beta   90.00
_cell.angle_gamma   90.00
#
_symmetry.space_group_name_H-M   'P 1'
#
loop_
_entity.id
_entity.type
_entity.pdbx_description
1 polymer ?
#
loop_
_entity_poly.entity_id
_entity_poly.type
_entity_poly.pdbx_seq_one_letter_code
_entity_poly.pdbx_strand_id
1 'polypeptide(L)'
;MESSNEASPADTAARVREVITAAGVSQREFARRIVMDPSKLSRSLSGTRRFTVAELARIADEARVDPGWLLGARPQEAEAAAPVPASVEGGRPLQIVQETVRLVAEHGFHAVRVSDIARACATSTAAIHYHFPGRADLLEAAVRWCMDEDTARRAAHLAEADDAGAELRQLIELQTPRTEQQRRQWKVWLDLWAEAARSTTVGRLHTEYYRQWRETVADVLRRGVDQGVFRSSVEPAAAAYALTALIDGLATQVLSVSRESFGSAADAMHAALLSYVDGVITNP
;
A
#
# COMPACT_ATOMS: atom_id res chain seq x y z
N MET A 1 -37.72 -6.87 28.36
CA MET A 1 -37.39 -5.65 27.61
C MET A 1 -35.90 -5.41 27.80
N GLU A 2 -35.08 -6.19 27.09
CA GLU A 2 -33.63 -6.09 27.16
C GLU A 2 -33.22 -4.94 26.24
N SER A 3 -32.82 -3.82 26.84
CA SER A 3 -32.15 -2.75 26.12
C SER A 3 -30.79 -3.27 25.68
N SER A 4 -30.66 -3.62 24.41
CA SER A 4 -29.39 -3.80 23.72
C SER A 4 -28.54 -2.55 23.97
N ASN A 5 -27.53 -2.69 24.84
CA ASN A 5 -26.55 -1.66 25.15
C ASN A 5 -25.57 -1.57 23.97
N GLU A 6 -26.02 -1.02 22.83
CA GLU A 6 -25.11 -0.60 21.78
C GLU A 6 -24.28 0.58 22.33
N ALA A 7 -22.98 0.37 22.53
CA ALA A 7 -22.11 1.45 22.96
C ALA A 7 -22.18 2.62 21.97
N SER A 8 -22.21 3.84 22.52
CA SER A 8 -22.16 5.04 21.71
C SER A 8 -20.86 5.04 20.87
N PRO A 9 -20.89 5.49 19.61
CA PRO A 9 -19.68 5.64 18.80
C PRO A 9 -18.55 6.42 19.49
N ALA A 10 -18.89 7.36 20.39
CA ALA A 10 -17.92 8.11 21.19
C ALA A 10 -17.17 7.22 22.21
N ASP A 11 -17.84 6.24 22.80
CA ASP A 11 -17.28 5.32 23.79
C ASP A 11 -16.35 4.31 23.12
N THR A 12 -16.73 3.81 21.94
CA THR A 12 -15.85 2.95 21.12
C THR A 12 -14.56 3.69 20.74
N ALA A 13 -14.65 4.93 20.27
CA ALA A 13 -13.46 5.72 19.94
C ALA A 13 -12.55 5.93 21.14
N ALA A 14 -13.10 6.13 22.34
CA ALA A 14 -12.32 6.26 23.57
C ALA A 14 -11.53 4.98 23.91
N ARG A 15 -12.17 3.81 23.86
CA ARG A 15 -11.51 2.51 24.09
C ARG A 15 -10.43 2.20 23.05
N VAL A 16 -10.66 2.57 21.79
CA VAL A 16 -9.63 2.41 20.76
C VAL A 16 -8.43 3.32 21.03
N ARG A 17 -8.61 4.57 21.50
CA ARG A 17 -7.48 5.45 21.89
C ARG A 17 -6.68 4.85 23.04
N GLU A 18 -7.35 4.25 24.02
CA GLU A 18 -6.71 3.57 25.15
C GLU A 18 -5.82 2.42 24.68
N VAL A 19 -6.35 1.57 23.80
CA VAL A 19 -5.61 0.48 23.16
C VAL A 19 -4.37 0.96 22.38
N ILE A 20 -4.52 2.00 21.56
CA ILE A 20 -3.40 2.54 20.78
C ILE A 20 -2.31 3.08 21.71
N THR A 21 -2.71 3.74 22.80
CA THR A 21 -1.77 4.28 23.79
C THR A 21 -1.02 3.14 24.50
N ALA A 22 -1.73 2.07 24.89
CA ALA A 22 -1.14 0.90 25.53
C ALA A 22 -0.18 0.12 24.61
N ALA A 23 -0.40 0.15 23.29
CA ALA A 23 0.48 -0.49 22.32
C ALA A 23 1.86 0.20 22.19
N GLY A 24 2.02 1.43 22.68
CA GLY A 24 3.32 2.13 22.71
C GLY A 24 3.89 2.51 21.34
N VAL A 25 3.08 2.46 20.29
CA VAL A 25 3.47 2.81 18.91
C VAL A 25 2.76 4.08 18.44
N SER A 26 3.32 4.75 17.43
CA SER A 26 2.63 5.90 16.82
C SER A 26 1.28 5.47 16.22
N GLN A 27 0.30 6.38 16.18
CA GLN A 27 -0.99 6.10 15.55
C GLN A 27 -0.85 5.66 14.08
N ARG A 28 0.14 6.22 13.36
CA ARG A 28 0.45 5.84 11.97
C ARG A 28 0.95 4.40 11.88
N GLU A 29 1.84 4.00 12.79
CA GLU A 29 2.34 2.63 12.87
C GLU A 29 1.22 1.67 13.28
N PHE A 30 0.40 2.02 14.27
CA PHE A 30 -0.76 1.21 14.64
C PHE A 30 -1.71 1.01 13.46
N ALA A 31 -2.02 2.09 12.72
CA ALA A 31 -2.84 2.04 11.51
C ALA A 31 -2.26 1.07 10.47
N ARG A 32 -0.95 1.08 10.28
CA ARG A 32 -0.25 0.16 9.36
C ARG A 32 -0.43 -1.30 9.77
N ARG A 33 -0.27 -1.63 11.05
CA ARG A 33 -0.41 -3.00 11.58
C ARG A 33 -1.83 -3.57 11.41
N ILE A 34 -2.83 -2.73 11.63
CA ILE A 34 -4.23 -3.11 11.41
C ILE A 34 -4.66 -2.98 9.94
N VAL A 35 -3.76 -2.58 9.03
CA VAL A 35 -4.02 -2.34 7.59
C VAL A 35 -5.17 -1.34 7.35
N MET A 36 -5.10 -0.20 8.03
CA MET A 36 -6.07 0.88 7.93
C MET A 36 -5.37 2.16 7.49
N ASP A 37 -6.01 2.90 6.59
CA ASP A 37 -5.55 4.24 6.20
C ASP A 37 -5.46 5.16 7.43
N PRO A 38 -4.31 5.82 7.69
CA PRO A 38 -4.13 6.65 8.88
C PRO A 38 -5.15 7.80 9.00
N SER A 39 -5.60 8.37 7.88
CA SER A 39 -6.62 9.43 7.87
C SER A 39 -8.01 8.86 8.24
N LYS A 40 -8.33 7.63 7.83
CA LYS A 40 -9.55 6.93 8.27
C LYS A 40 -9.48 6.62 9.76
N LEU A 41 -8.33 6.19 10.27
CA LEU A 41 -8.15 5.96 11.70
C LEU A 41 -8.35 7.26 12.47
N SER A 42 -7.68 8.34 12.06
CA SER A 42 -7.82 9.68 12.66
C SER A 42 -9.27 10.18 12.66
N ARG A 43 -9.96 10.10 11.52
CA ARG A 43 -11.39 10.46 11.43
C ARG A 43 -12.26 9.61 12.34
N SER A 44 -11.98 8.31 12.45
CA SER A 44 -12.76 7.42 13.33
C SER A 44 -12.53 7.72 14.81
N LEU A 45 -11.29 8.04 15.21
CA LEU A 45 -10.96 8.48 16.57
C LEU A 45 -11.56 9.86 16.90
N SER A 46 -11.72 10.74 15.90
CA SER A 46 -12.37 12.04 16.06
C SER A 46 -13.91 11.97 16.09
N GLY A 47 -14.49 10.80 15.81
CA GLY A 47 -15.94 10.60 15.74
C GLY A 47 -16.60 11.05 14.43
N THR A 48 -15.84 11.62 13.48
CA THR A 48 -16.35 12.00 12.14
C THR A 48 -16.62 10.80 11.23
N ARG A 49 -16.18 9.60 11.64
CA ARG A 49 -16.43 8.32 10.98
C ARG A 49 -16.67 7.24 12.04
N ARG A 50 -17.55 6.28 11.76
CA ARG A 50 -17.70 5.09 12.61
C ARG A 50 -16.72 3.98 12.19
N PHE A 51 -16.22 3.23 13.15
CA PHE A 51 -15.48 2.00 12.87
C PHE A 51 -16.40 0.93 12.30
N THR A 52 -15.91 0.15 11.35
CA THR A 52 -16.59 -1.07 10.91
C THR A 52 -16.27 -2.23 11.86
N VAL A 53 -17.08 -3.29 11.84
CA VAL A 53 -16.82 -4.51 12.62
C VAL A 53 -15.47 -5.13 12.25
N ALA A 54 -15.12 -5.17 10.96
CA ALA A 54 -13.82 -5.64 10.48
C ALA A 54 -12.65 -4.76 10.94
N GLU A 55 -12.83 -3.44 11.09
CA GLU A 55 -11.81 -2.56 11.66
C GLU A 55 -11.60 -2.83 13.15
N LEU A 56 -12.69 -2.96 13.92
CA LEU A 56 -12.62 -3.29 15.34
C LEU A 56 -12.01 -4.67 15.59
N ALA A 57 -12.33 -5.66 14.74
CA ALA A 57 -11.72 -6.98 14.77
C ALA A 57 -10.19 -6.93 14.59
N ARG A 58 -9.70 -6.11 13.64
CA ARG A 58 -8.27 -5.93 13.40
C ARG A 58 -7.57 -5.17 14.55
N ILE A 59 -8.23 -4.18 15.13
CA ILE A 59 -7.75 -3.46 16.32
C ILE A 59 -7.66 -4.40 17.52
N ALA A 60 -8.69 -5.21 17.75
CA ALA A 60 -8.76 -6.15 18.87
C ALA A 60 -7.63 -7.19 18.81
N ASP A 61 -7.37 -7.75 17.62
CA ASP A 61 -6.31 -8.72 17.41
C ASP A 61 -4.91 -8.12 17.62
N GLU A 62 -4.61 -6.96 17.02
CA GLU A 62 -3.32 -6.28 17.22
C GLU A 62 -3.08 -5.94 18.69
N ALA A 63 -4.13 -5.50 19.39
CA ALA A 63 -4.07 -5.12 20.79
C ALA A 63 -4.21 -6.28 21.78
N ARG A 64 -4.53 -7.49 21.27
CA ARG A 64 -4.87 -8.67 22.07
C ARG A 64 -5.97 -8.41 23.11
N VAL A 65 -7.02 -7.70 22.72
CA VAL A 65 -8.21 -7.46 23.55
C VAL A 65 -9.44 -8.15 22.98
N ASP A 66 -10.47 -8.32 23.81
CA ASP A 66 -11.76 -8.82 23.35
C ASP A 66 -12.44 -7.79 22.41
N PRO A 67 -12.91 -8.20 21.21
CA PRO A 67 -13.64 -7.32 20.31
C PRO A 67 -14.96 -6.80 20.89
N GLY A 68 -15.63 -7.59 21.74
CA GLY A 68 -16.84 -7.21 22.45
C GLY A 68 -16.59 -6.07 23.42
N TRP A 69 -15.45 -6.06 24.12
CA TRP A 69 -15.04 -4.96 24.99
C TRP A 69 -14.92 -3.62 24.26
N LEU A 70 -14.36 -3.60 23.04
CA LEU A 70 -14.33 -2.38 22.21
C LEU A 70 -15.74 -1.87 21.90
N LEU A 71 -16.68 -2.79 21.68
CA LEU A 71 -18.11 -2.52 21.44
C LEU A 71 -18.90 -2.26 22.73
N GLY A 72 -18.28 -2.36 23.91
CA GLY A 72 -18.90 -2.07 25.20
C GLY A 72 -19.63 -3.21 25.86
N ALA A 73 -19.43 -4.44 25.39
CA ALA A 73 -19.68 -5.60 26.21
C ALA A 73 -18.75 -5.53 27.44
N ARG A 74 -19.29 -5.83 28.62
CA ARG A 74 -18.43 -6.05 29.80
C ARG A 74 -17.58 -7.30 29.52
N PRO A 75 -16.31 -7.36 29.97
CA PRO A 75 -15.55 -8.59 29.89
C PRO A 75 -16.32 -9.65 30.68
N GLN A 76 -17.04 -10.52 29.98
CA GLN A 76 -17.52 -11.76 30.56
C GLN A 76 -16.31 -12.68 30.49
N GLU A 77 -15.91 -13.24 31.64
CA GLU A 77 -14.74 -14.13 31.79
C GLU A 77 -14.66 -15.11 30.62
N ALA A 78 -13.87 -14.74 29.61
CA ALA A 78 -13.83 -15.46 28.35
C ALA A 78 -12.90 -16.66 28.55
N GLU A 79 -13.53 -17.81 28.71
CA GLU A 79 -12.91 -19.12 28.60
C GLU A 79 -12.02 -19.17 27.35
N ALA A 80 -10.78 -19.62 27.55
CA ALA A 80 -9.67 -19.53 26.62
C ALA A 80 -10.04 -19.91 25.17
N ALA A 81 -10.12 -18.90 24.29
CA ALA A 81 -10.03 -19.13 22.86
C ALA A 81 -8.63 -19.68 22.54
N ALA A 82 -8.60 -20.75 21.73
CA ALA A 82 -7.44 -21.55 21.35
C ALA A 82 -6.17 -20.73 21.04
N PRO A 83 -4.97 -21.29 21.28
CA PRO A 83 -3.71 -20.55 21.19
C PRO A 83 -3.52 -19.95 19.79
N VAL A 84 -3.48 -18.62 19.73
CA VAL A 84 -3.02 -17.88 18.57
C VAL A 84 -1.56 -18.28 18.33
N PRO A 85 -1.18 -18.83 17.15
CA PRO A 85 0.21 -19.15 16.87
C PRO A 85 1.10 -17.92 17.00
N ALA A 86 2.35 -18.15 17.41
CA ALA A 86 3.34 -17.16 17.78
C ALA A 86 3.42 -15.93 16.85
N SER A 87 3.64 -14.79 17.49
CA SER A 87 3.73 -13.43 16.94
C SER A 87 4.54 -13.32 15.65
N VAL A 88 3.85 -12.89 14.58
CA VAL A 88 4.48 -12.20 13.45
C VAL A 88 4.52 -10.71 13.81
N GLU A 89 5.67 -10.05 13.64
CA GLU A 89 5.74 -8.60 13.81
C GLU A 89 4.70 -7.90 12.93
N GLY A 90 3.79 -7.14 13.55
CA GLY A 90 2.76 -6.33 12.86
C GLY A 90 1.34 -6.91 12.80
N GLY A 91 1.04 -8.01 13.48
CA GLY A 91 -0.32 -8.51 13.70
C GLY A 91 -0.87 -9.42 12.59
N ARG A 92 -1.93 -10.20 12.89
CA ARG A 92 -2.54 -11.13 11.90
C ARG A 92 -3.03 -10.44 10.62
N PRO A 93 -3.65 -9.24 10.67
CA PRO A 93 -4.15 -8.59 9.46
C PRO A 93 -3.04 -8.24 8.48
N LEU A 94 -1.90 -7.77 8.97
CA LEU A 94 -0.74 -7.45 8.15
C LEU A 94 -0.14 -8.71 7.51
N GLN A 95 -0.02 -9.80 8.26
CA GLN A 95 0.44 -11.09 7.74
C GLN A 95 -0.43 -11.55 6.55
N ILE A 96 -1.75 -11.50 6.70
CA ILE A 96 -2.70 -11.90 5.65
C ILE A 96 -2.48 -11.08 4.37
N VAL A 97 -2.27 -9.77 4.52
CA VAL A 97 -2.09 -8.83 3.41
C VAL A 97 -0.74 -9.05 2.72
N GLN A 98 0.34 -9.26 3.48
CA GLN A 98 1.67 -9.57 2.94
C GLN A 98 1.67 -10.88 2.14
N GLU A 99 1.04 -11.94 2.67
CA GLU A 99 0.90 -13.21 1.95
C GLU A 99 0.00 -13.07 0.71
N THR A 100 -1.03 -12.22 0.77
CA THR A 100 -1.87 -11.92 -0.40
C THR A 100 -1.03 -11.28 -1.51
N VAL A 101 -0.22 -10.27 -1.18
CA VAL A 101 0.66 -9.59 -2.15
C VAL A 101 1.65 -10.58 -2.76
N ARG A 102 2.27 -11.42 -1.93
CA ARG A 102 3.23 -12.44 -2.39
C ARG A 102 2.57 -13.42 -3.38
N LEU A 103 1.42 -13.99 -3.02
CA LEU A 103 0.70 -14.93 -3.88
C LEU A 103 0.20 -14.28 -5.17
N VAL A 104 -0.29 -13.04 -5.11
CA VAL A 104 -0.72 -12.30 -6.32
C VAL A 104 0.46 -12.04 -7.24
N ALA A 105 1.63 -11.67 -6.72
CA ALA A 105 2.82 -11.46 -7.54
C ALA A 105 3.35 -12.77 -8.18
N GLU A 106 3.12 -13.92 -7.54
CA GLU A 106 3.55 -15.25 -8.03
C GLU A 106 2.57 -15.87 -9.02
N HIS A 107 1.26 -15.73 -8.78
CA HIS A 107 0.23 -16.47 -9.51
C HIS A 107 -0.74 -15.58 -10.32
N GLY A 108 -0.69 -14.26 -10.12
CA GLY A 108 -1.58 -13.28 -10.74
C GLY A 108 -2.87 -13.07 -9.96
N PHE A 109 -3.45 -11.88 -10.14
CA PHE A 109 -4.58 -11.40 -9.35
C PHE A 109 -5.81 -12.30 -9.38
N HIS A 110 -6.12 -12.96 -10.50
CA HIS A 110 -7.31 -13.82 -10.63
C HIS A 110 -7.10 -15.27 -10.19
N ALA A 111 -5.86 -15.75 -10.12
CA ALA A 111 -5.56 -17.13 -9.76
C ALA A 111 -5.63 -17.38 -8.24
N VAL A 112 -5.38 -16.33 -7.44
CA VAL A 112 -5.33 -16.44 -5.97
C VAL A 112 -6.73 -16.49 -5.36
N ARG A 113 -7.02 -17.56 -4.60
CA ARG A 113 -8.24 -17.72 -3.82
C ARG A 113 -7.99 -17.44 -2.34
N VAL A 114 -9.05 -17.08 -1.61
CA VAL A 114 -8.99 -16.86 -0.14
C VAL A 114 -8.49 -18.10 0.59
N SER A 115 -8.82 -19.31 0.10
CA SER A 115 -8.31 -20.57 0.64
C SER A 115 -6.80 -20.75 0.51
N ASP A 116 -6.19 -20.20 -0.54
CA ASP A 116 -4.74 -20.30 -0.75
C ASP A 116 -4.00 -19.37 0.22
N ILE A 117 -4.56 -18.19 0.45
CA ILE A 117 -4.07 -17.21 1.44
C ILE A 117 -4.20 -17.78 2.86
N ALA A 118 -5.36 -18.38 3.18
CA ALA A 118 -5.58 -19.04 4.47
C ALA A 118 -4.54 -20.14 4.72
N ARG A 119 -4.27 -20.97 3.72
CA ARG A 119 -3.22 -22.01 3.77
C ARG A 119 -1.84 -21.40 3.99
N ALA A 120 -1.48 -20.34 3.26
CA ALA A 120 -0.19 -19.65 3.42
C ALA A 120 -0.02 -19.02 4.80
N CYS A 121 -1.11 -18.53 5.41
CA CYS A 121 -1.12 -17.97 6.76
C CYS A 121 -1.28 -19.02 7.87
N ALA A 122 -1.29 -20.33 7.54
CA ALA A 122 -1.59 -21.42 8.45
C ALA A 122 -2.87 -21.18 9.29
N THR A 123 -3.94 -20.76 8.63
CA THR A 123 -5.23 -20.42 9.26
C THR A 123 -6.42 -20.90 8.43
N SER A 124 -7.64 -20.69 8.92
CA SER A 124 -8.87 -21.05 8.21
C SER A 124 -9.40 -19.89 7.35
N THR A 125 -10.15 -20.20 6.30
CA THR A 125 -10.86 -19.19 5.49
C THR A 125 -11.80 -18.35 6.36
N ALA A 126 -12.43 -18.95 7.39
CA ALA A 126 -13.28 -18.23 8.32
C ALA A 126 -12.51 -17.16 9.12
N ALA A 127 -11.29 -17.47 9.55
CA ALA A 127 -10.40 -16.50 10.21
C ALA A 127 -9.94 -15.38 9.26
N ILE A 128 -9.78 -15.66 7.96
CA ILE A 128 -9.53 -14.58 6.97
C ILE A 128 -10.77 -13.68 6.85
N HIS A 129 -11.96 -14.27 6.71
CA HIS A 129 -13.22 -13.53 6.60
C HIS A 129 -13.55 -12.68 7.83
N TYR A 130 -13.07 -13.09 9.00
CA TYR A 130 -13.16 -12.30 10.23
C TYR A 130 -12.49 -10.92 10.10
N HIS A 131 -11.35 -10.83 9.41
CA HIS A 131 -10.65 -9.56 9.18
C HIS A 131 -11.02 -8.88 7.86
N PHE A 132 -11.30 -9.67 6.82
CA PHE A 132 -11.58 -9.21 5.45
C PHE A 132 -12.86 -9.87 4.95
N PRO A 133 -14.02 -9.21 5.09
CA PRO A 133 -15.34 -9.81 4.82
C PRO A 133 -15.44 -10.45 3.43
N GLY A 134 -14.84 -9.82 2.42
CA GLY A 134 -14.77 -10.35 1.06
C GLY A 134 -13.36 -10.36 0.47
N ARG A 135 -13.22 -11.13 -0.62
CA ARG A 135 -12.02 -11.15 -1.45
C ARG A 135 -11.66 -9.74 -1.97
N ALA A 136 -12.67 -8.94 -2.33
CA ALA A 136 -12.46 -7.58 -2.79
C ALA A 136 -11.85 -6.69 -1.69
N ASP A 137 -12.30 -6.81 -0.43
CA ASP A 137 -11.74 -6.06 0.70
C ASP A 137 -10.28 -6.43 0.95
N LEU A 138 -9.97 -7.73 0.88
CA LEU A 138 -8.60 -8.21 1.05
C LEU A 138 -7.67 -7.71 -0.06
N LEU A 139 -8.13 -7.74 -1.31
CA LEU A 139 -7.35 -7.25 -2.44
C LEU A 139 -7.19 -5.73 -2.40
N GLU A 140 -8.23 -4.98 -2.01
CA GLU A 140 -8.10 -3.54 -1.74
C GLU A 140 -7.04 -3.27 -0.65
N ALA A 141 -7.06 -4.04 0.44
CA ALA A 141 -6.08 -3.90 1.51
C ALA A 141 -4.65 -4.22 1.04
N ALA A 142 -4.46 -5.29 0.25
CA ALA A 142 -3.20 -5.64 -0.39
C ALA A 142 -2.65 -4.54 -1.29
N VAL A 143 -3.51 -3.97 -2.14
CA VAL A 143 -3.13 -2.90 -3.07
C VAL A 143 -2.75 -1.63 -2.33
N ARG A 144 -3.56 -1.21 -1.34
CA ARG A 144 -3.22 -0.06 -0.49
C ARG A 144 -1.90 -0.26 0.24
N TRP A 145 -1.67 -1.44 0.79
CA TRP A 145 -0.41 -1.74 1.45
C TRP A 145 0.79 -1.63 0.49
N CYS A 146 0.69 -2.17 -0.73
CA CYS A 146 1.73 -2.00 -1.75
C CYS A 146 1.99 -0.52 -2.08
N MET A 147 0.93 0.27 -2.23
CA MET A 147 0.99 1.70 -2.50
C MET A 147 1.68 2.49 -1.38
N ASP A 148 1.32 2.17 -0.13
CA ASP A 148 1.89 2.81 1.06
C ASP A 148 3.37 2.45 1.22
N GLU A 149 3.73 1.18 1.01
CA GLU A 149 5.12 0.73 1.04
C GLU A 149 5.97 1.38 -0.06
N ASP A 150 5.43 1.50 -1.26
CA ASP A 150 6.10 2.15 -2.38
C ASP A 150 6.29 3.65 -2.12
N THR A 151 5.27 4.31 -1.57
CA THR A 151 5.34 5.73 -1.15
C THR A 151 6.37 5.93 -0.03
N ALA A 152 6.38 5.08 0.99
CA ALA A 152 7.33 5.16 2.09
C ALA A 152 8.78 4.94 1.63
N ARG A 153 9.00 3.95 0.76
CA ARG A 153 10.32 3.66 0.16
C ARG A 153 10.85 4.85 -0.62
N ARG A 154 10.00 5.48 -1.45
CA ARG A 154 10.36 6.71 -2.16
C ARG A 154 10.71 7.81 -1.18
N ALA A 155 9.83 8.14 -0.23
CA ALA A 155 10.08 9.23 0.71
C ALA A 155 11.40 9.07 1.47
N ALA A 156 11.76 7.84 1.85
CA ALA A 156 13.05 7.55 2.49
C ALA A 156 14.24 7.79 1.55
N HIS A 157 14.14 7.39 0.27
CA HIS A 157 15.22 7.55 -0.70
C HIS A 157 15.41 9.02 -1.14
N LEU A 158 14.31 9.75 -1.33
CA LEU A 158 14.36 11.14 -1.82
C LEU A 158 14.85 12.13 -0.76
N ALA A 159 14.74 11.79 0.52
CA ALA A 159 15.25 12.63 1.62
C ALA A 159 16.79 12.80 1.56
N GLU A 160 17.49 11.97 0.78
CA GLU A 160 18.95 11.97 0.65
C GLU A 160 19.45 12.68 -0.63
N ALA A 161 18.56 13.23 -1.46
CA ALA A 161 18.96 13.88 -2.71
C ALA A 161 19.46 15.33 -2.50
N ASP A 162 20.59 15.67 -3.12
CA ASP A 162 21.19 17.01 -3.05
C ASP A 162 20.37 18.08 -3.81
N ASP A 163 19.81 17.70 -4.96
CA ASP A 163 18.98 18.56 -5.81
C ASP A 163 17.87 17.76 -6.51
N ALA A 164 16.96 18.47 -7.21
CA ALA A 164 15.85 17.84 -7.92
C ALA A 164 16.30 16.92 -9.07
N GLY A 165 17.49 17.15 -9.65
CA GLY A 165 18.07 16.30 -10.69
C GLY A 165 18.53 14.96 -10.14
N ALA A 166 19.19 14.95 -8.98
CA ALA A 166 19.54 13.75 -8.24
C ALA A 166 18.29 12.98 -7.80
N GLU A 167 17.29 13.70 -7.30
CA GLU A 167 16.01 13.13 -6.88
C GLU A 167 15.28 12.44 -8.04
N LEU A 168 15.24 13.07 -9.23
CA LEU A 168 14.62 12.48 -10.42
C LEU A 168 15.36 11.22 -10.90
N ARG A 169 16.70 11.22 -10.83
CA ARG A 169 17.52 10.03 -11.16
C ARG A 169 17.28 8.88 -10.18
N GLN A 170 17.15 9.18 -8.89
CA GLN A 170 16.78 8.18 -7.89
C GLN A 170 15.38 7.61 -8.12
N LEU A 171 14.41 8.43 -8.52
CA LEU A 171 13.08 7.93 -8.90
C LEU A 171 13.13 6.98 -10.09
N ILE A 172 13.96 7.28 -11.10
CA ILE A 172 14.18 6.38 -12.25
C ILE A 172 14.82 5.06 -11.82
N GLU A 173 15.78 5.09 -10.90
CA GLU A 173 16.41 3.88 -10.36
C GLU A 173 15.37 3.01 -9.64
N LEU A 174 14.54 3.61 -8.79
CA LEU A 174 13.50 2.90 -8.04
C LEU A 174 12.48 2.24 -8.97
N GLN A 175 12.16 2.88 -10.09
CA GLN A 175 11.21 2.38 -11.08
C GLN A 175 11.81 1.37 -12.08
N THR A 176 13.13 1.25 -12.17
CA THR A 176 13.79 0.26 -13.03
C THR A 176 13.72 -1.15 -12.41
N PRO A 177 13.18 -2.18 -13.09
CA PRO A 177 12.94 -3.51 -12.52
C PRO A 177 14.20 -4.42 -12.43
N ARG A 178 15.27 -3.94 -11.79
CA ARG A 178 16.54 -4.68 -11.65
C ARG A 178 16.46 -5.83 -10.65
N THR A 179 15.72 -5.65 -9.57
CA THR A 179 15.58 -6.67 -8.50
C THR A 179 14.34 -7.55 -8.70
N GLU A 180 14.35 -8.72 -8.07
CA GLU A 180 13.16 -9.58 -8.06
C GLU A 180 11.96 -8.91 -7.39
N GLN A 181 12.21 -8.16 -6.32
CA GLN A 181 11.18 -7.41 -5.62
C GLN A 181 10.52 -6.37 -6.52
N GLN A 182 11.30 -5.55 -7.23
CA GLN A 182 10.76 -4.57 -8.18
C GLN A 182 9.97 -5.25 -9.31
N ARG A 183 10.45 -6.39 -9.83
CA ARG A 183 9.70 -7.15 -10.83
C ARG A 183 8.35 -7.66 -10.31
N ARG A 184 8.31 -8.15 -9.07
CA ARG A 184 7.06 -8.57 -8.41
C ARG A 184 6.10 -7.39 -8.27
N GLN A 185 6.60 -6.22 -7.88
CA GLN A 185 5.79 -4.99 -7.79
C GLN A 185 5.21 -4.58 -9.15
N TRP A 186 6.02 -4.57 -10.21
CA TRP A 186 5.55 -4.24 -11.56
C TRP A 186 4.49 -5.21 -12.09
N LYS A 187 4.57 -6.50 -11.76
CA LYS A 187 3.50 -7.46 -12.11
C LYS A 187 2.17 -7.13 -11.42
N VAL A 188 2.22 -6.73 -10.15
CA VAL A 188 1.03 -6.26 -9.44
C VAL A 188 0.48 -5.00 -10.11
N TRP A 189 1.33 -4.07 -10.55
CA TRP A 189 0.90 -2.87 -11.29
C TRP A 189 0.22 -3.20 -12.61
N LEU A 190 0.75 -4.14 -13.40
CA LEU A 190 0.13 -4.60 -14.64
C LEU A 190 -1.28 -5.17 -14.41
N ASP A 191 -1.45 -6.00 -13.39
CA ASP A 191 -2.76 -6.54 -13.01
C ASP A 191 -3.71 -5.39 -12.61
N LEU A 192 -3.22 -4.40 -11.87
CA LEU A 192 -4.03 -3.24 -11.46
C LEU A 192 -4.43 -2.33 -12.62
N TRP A 193 -3.59 -2.17 -13.63
CA TRP A 193 -3.96 -1.44 -14.85
C TRP A 193 -5.09 -2.12 -15.60
N ALA A 194 -5.05 -3.45 -15.68
CA ALA A 194 -6.13 -4.23 -16.29
C ALA A 194 -7.44 -4.07 -15.51
N GLU A 195 -7.38 -4.04 -14.18
CA GLU A 195 -8.53 -3.78 -13.32
C GLU A 195 -9.05 -2.33 -13.43
N ALA A 196 -8.15 -1.35 -13.52
CA ALA A 196 -8.48 0.06 -13.72
C ALA A 196 -9.17 0.31 -15.06
N ALA A 197 -8.66 -0.29 -16.15
CA ALA A 197 -9.27 -0.22 -17.48
C ALA A 197 -10.70 -0.77 -17.51
N ARG A 198 -11.03 -1.71 -16.60
CA ARG A 198 -12.38 -2.27 -16.43
C ARG A 198 -13.24 -1.54 -15.40
N SER A 199 -12.73 -0.45 -14.80
CA SER A 199 -13.43 0.34 -13.78
C SER A 199 -13.88 -0.47 -12.55
N THR A 200 -13.11 -1.48 -12.14
CA THR A 200 -13.44 -2.25 -10.93
C THR A 200 -13.17 -1.44 -9.66
N THR A 201 -13.73 -1.85 -8.52
CA THR A 201 -13.49 -1.17 -7.24
C THR A 201 -12.00 -1.06 -6.91
N VAL A 202 -11.25 -2.13 -7.15
CA VAL A 202 -9.79 -2.17 -6.96
C VAL A 202 -9.09 -1.29 -8.01
N GLY A 203 -9.54 -1.31 -9.26
CA GLY A 203 -9.03 -0.44 -10.31
C GLY A 203 -9.10 1.06 -9.99
N ARG A 204 -10.14 1.52 -9.28
CA ARG A 204 -10.22 2.94 -8.85
C ARG A 204 -9.11 3.34 -7.87
N LEU A 205 -8.56 2.40 -7.10
CA LEU A 205 -7.42 2.67 -6.21
C LEU A 205 -6.17 3.00 -7.03
N HIS A 206 -5.97 2.29 -8.14
CA HIS A 206 -4.88 2.57 -9.07
C HIS A 206 -4.97 3.99 -9.63
N THR A 207 -6.15 4.44 -10.06
CA THR A 207 -6.33 5.80 -10.60
C THR A 207 -5.91 6.88 -9.60
N GLU A 208 -6.33 6.75 -8.34
CA GLU A 208 -5.98 7.69 -7.28
C GLU A 208 -4.47 7.70 -7.02
N TYR A 209 -3.87 6.52 -6.90
CA TYR A 209 -2.45 6.38 -6.69
C TYR A 209 -1.61 6.95 -7.84
N TYR A 210 -2.02 6.68 -9.09
CA TYR A 210 -1.32 7.20 -10.26
C TYR A 210 -1.36 8.72 -10.38
N ARG A 211 -2.44 9.33 -9.89
CA ARG A 211 -2.52 10.77 -9.77
C ARG A 211 -1.50 11.28 -8.74
N GLN A 212 -1.44 10.66 -7.55
CA GLN A 212 -0.48 11.05 -6.50
C GLN A 212 0.98 10.86 -6.94
N TRP A 213 1.27 9.75 -7.63
CA TRP A 213 2.58 9.48 -8.22
C TRP A 213 2.98 10.56 -9.22
N ARG A 214 2.10 10.89 -10.18
CA ARG A 214 2.38 11.94 -11.16
C ARG A 214 2.56 13.31 -10.52
N GLU A 215 1.79 13.63 -9.48
CA GLU A 215 1.99 14.87 -8.74
C GLU A 215 3.36 14.90 -8.05
N THR A 216 3.78 13.79 -7.45
CA THR A 216 5.13 13.67 -6.85
C THR A 216 6.22 13.96 -7.88
N VAL A 217 6.12 13.37 -9.08
CA VAL A 217 7.09 13.63 -10.16
C VAL A 217 7.01 15.08 -10.65
N ALA A 218 5.80 15.64 -10.79
CA ALA A 218 5.61 17.04 -11.19
C ALA A 218 6.20 18.03 -10.16
N ASP A 219 6.11 17.73 -8.87
CA ASP A 219 6.69 18.53 -7.80
C ASP A 219 8.23 18.52 -7.85
N VAL A 220 8.84 17.37 -8.14
CA VAL A 220 10.30 17.27 -8.39
C VAL A 220 10.69 18.14 -9.58
N LEU A 221 9.96 18.01 -10.70
CA LEU A 221 10.24 18.78 -11.91
C LEU A 221 10.07 20.28 -11.70
N ARG A 222 9.03 20.71 -10.96
CA ARG A 222 8.80 22.12 -10.61
C ARG A 222 9.96 22.68 -9.79
N ARG A 223 10.37 21.97 -8.74
CA ARG A 223 11.53 22.36 -7.93
C ARG A 223 12.80 22.42 -8.76
N GLY A 224 13.01 21.49 -9.69
CA GLY A 224 14.21 21.51 -10.52
C GLY A 224 14.23 22.65 -11.55
N VAL A 225 13.07 23.09 -12.04
CA VAL A 225 12.95 24.34 -12.82
C VAL A 225 13.29 25.54 -11.94
N ASP A 226 12.75 25.62 -10.73
CA ASP A 226 13.02 26.71 -9.78
C ASP A 226 14.50 26.77 -9.35
N GLN A 227 15.14 25.60 -9.22
CA GLN A 227 16.58 25.46 -8.93
C GLN A 227 17.48 25.74 -10.14
N GLY A 228 16.92 25.84 -11.35
CA GLY A 228 17.67 26.01 -12.59
C GLY A 228 18.42 24.77 -13.08
N VAL A 229 18.18 23.59 -12.48
CA VAL A 229 18.77 22.31 -12.92
C VAL A 229 18.02 21.71 -14.11
N PHE A 230 16.74 22.06 -14.28
CA PHE A 230 15.94 21.70 -15.46
C PHE A 230 15.67 22.93 -16.32
N ARG A 231 15.41 22.71 -17.61
CA ARG A 231 15.14 23.80 -18.57
C ARG A 231 13.89 24.57 -18.15
N SER A 232 13.93 25.89 -18.26
CA SER A 232 12.79 26.76 -17.94
C SER A 232 11.57 26.56 -18.86
N SER A 233 11.74 25.90 -20.01
CA SER A 233 10.66 25.56 -20.94
C SER A 233 9.91 24.28 -20.57
N VAL A 234 10.33 23.55 -19.53
CA VAL A 234 9.67 22.32 -19.09
C VAL A 234 8.36 22.69 -18.41
N GLU A 235 7.24 22.22 -18.94
CA GLU A 235 5.94 22.24 -18.27
C GLU A 235 5.85 21.02 -17.31
N PRO A 236 5.94 21.20 -15.97
CA PRO A 236 6.17 20.09 -15.04
C PRO A 236 5.10 19.00 -15.08
N ALA A 237 3.82 19.38 -15.19
CA ALA A 237 2.72 18.42 -15.23
C ALA A 237 2.73 17.59 -16.52
N ALA A 238 3.04 18.21 -17.67
CA ALA A 238 3.11 17.54 -18.95
C ALA A 238 4.34 16.62 -19.04
N ALA A 239 5.48 17.08 -18.54
CA ALA A 239 6.70 16.28 -18.46
C ALA A 239 6.55 15.09 -17.50
N ALA A 240 5.91 15.27 -16.33
CA ALA A 240 5.61 14.19 -15.41
C ALA A 240 4.71 13.11 -16.04
N TYR A 241 3.69 13.55 -16.81
CA TYR A 241 2.83 12.64 -17.56
C TYR A 241 3.62 11.83 -18.59
N ALA A 242 4.42 12.51 -19.42
CA ALA A 242 5.23 11.88 -20.47
C ALA A 242 6.27 10.90 -19.89
N LEU A 243 6.99 11.32 -18.85
CA LEU A 243 7.98 10.48 -18.19
C LEU A 243 7.34 9.24 -17.55
N THR A 244 6.23 9.40 -16.85
CA THR A 244 5.50 8.27 -16.26
C THR A 244 5.05 7.27 -17.34
N ALA A 245 4.46 7.76 -18.43
CA ALA A 245 4.03 6.90 -19.53
C ALA A 245 5.21 6.16 -20.20
N LEU A 246 6.37 6.81 -20.30
CA LEU A 246 7.59 6.21 -20.83
C LEU A 246 8.12 5.10 -19.89
N ILE A 247 8.17 5.37 -18.58
CA ILE A 247 8.54 4.38 -17.56
C ILE A 247 7.64 3.14 -17.68
N ASP A 248 6.32 3.34 -17.74
CA ASP A 248 5.33 2.26 -17.79
C ASP A 248 5.47 1.39 -19.04
N GLY A 249 5.63 2.04 -20.20
CA GLY A 249 5.81 1.36 -21.48
C GLY A 249 7.09 0.54 -21.51
N LEU A 250 8.21 1.10 -21.03
CA LEU A 250 9.49 0.40 -20.97
C LEU A 250 9.46 -0.74 -19.96
N ALA A 251 8.92 -0.53 -18.75
CA ALA A 251 8.81 -1.57 -17.74
C ALA A 251 7.97 -2.77 -18.24
N THR A 252 6.89 -2.51 -18.96
CA THR A 252 6.07 -3.56 -19.60
C THR A 252 6.88 -4.39 -20.59
N GLN A 253 7.71 -3.74 -21.42
CA GLN A 253 8.59 -4.44 -22.34
C GLN A 253 9.65 -5.27 -21.61
N VAL A 254 10.27 -4.72 -20.56
CA VAL A 254 11.23 -5.46 -19.73
C VAL A 254 10.60 -6.68 -19.09
N LEU A 255 9.35 -6.60 -18.61
CA LEU A 255 8.66 -7.76 -18.04
C LEU A 255 8.25 -8.82 -19.07
N SER A 256 8.28 -8.48 -20.36
CA SER A 256 7.87 -9.38 -21.44
C SER A 256 9.03 -10.16 -22.08
N VAL A 257 10.29 -9.88 -21.70
CA VAL A 257 11.46 -10.63 -22.23
C VAL A 257 11.69 -11.95 -21.50
N SER A 258 12.57 -12.79 -22.04
CA SER A 258 12.97 -14.04 -21.38
C SER A 258 13.73 -13.77 -20.08
N ARG A 259 13.78 -14.77 -19.18
CA ARG A 259 14.47 -14.60 -17.87
C ARG A 259 15.95 -14.25 -18.02
N GLU A 260 16.59 -14.77 -19.06
CA GLU A 260 18.00 -14.56 -19.37
C GLU A 260 18.28 -13.12 -19.87
N SER A 261 17.29 -12.45 -20.46
CA SER A 261 17.42 -11.11 -21.01
C SER A 261 16.96 -10.00 -20.05
N PHE A 262 16.47 -10.31 -18.85
CA PHE A 262 15.92 -9.29 -17.95
C PHE A 262 16.94 -8.24 -17.52
N GLY A 263 18.17 -8.65 -17.16
CA GLY A 263 19.18 -7.71 -16.70
C GLY A 263 19.51 -6.66 -17.75
N SER A 264 19.81 -7.10 -18.97
CA SER A 264 20.11 -6.20 -20.08
C SER A 264 18.91 -5.34 -20.49
N ALA A 265 17.68 -5.88 -20.43
CA ALA A 265 16.48 -5.10 -20.71
C ALA A 265 16.22 -4.02 -19.66
N ALA A 266 16.41 -4.32 -18.37
CA ALA A 266 16.27 -3.34 -17.29
C ALA A 266 17.33 -2.24 -17.39
N ASP A 267 18.58 -2.58 -17.72
CA ASP A 267 19.64 -1.58 -17.93
C ASP A 267 19.38 -0.71 -19.16
N ALA A 268 18.85 -1.29 -20.25
CA ALA A 268 18.44 -0.55 -21.42
C ALA A 268 17.29 0.42 -21.11
N MET A 269 16.29 0.01 -20.31
CA MET A 269 15.23 0.88 -19.82
C MET A 269 15.80 2.05 -19.03
N HIS A 270 16.68 1.79 -18.06
CA HIS A 270 17.31 2.83 -17.25
C HIS A 270 18.08 3.83 -18.11
N ALA A 271 18.91 3.34 -19.05
CA ALA A 271 19.66 4.19 -19.97
C ALA A 271 18.76 5.03 -20.88
N ALA A 272 17.66 4.46 -21.38
CA ALA A 272 16.69 5.19 -22.20
C ALA A 272 15.99 6.31 -21.41
N LEU A 273 15.64 6.05 -20.14
CA LEU A 273 15.02 7.05 -19.27
C LEU A 273 15.98 8.20 -18.94
N LEU A 274 17.25 7.90 -18.63
CA LEU A 274 18.25 8.94 -18.43
C LEU A 274 18.49 9.76 -19.70
N SER A 275 18.63 9.11 -20.85
CA SER A 275 18.76 9.81 -22.13
C SER A 275 17.56 10.72 -22.44
N TYR A 276 16.34 10.29 -22.11
CA TYR A 276 15.15 11.13 -22.23
C TYR A 276 15.20 12.34 -21.28
N VAL A 277 15.56 12.14 -20.02
CA VAL A 277 15.71 13.23 -19.04
C VAL A 277 16.78 14.22 -19.50
N ASP A 278 17.95 13.73 -19.90
CA ASP A 278 19.05 14.57 -20.34
C ASP A 278 18.68 15.37 -21.60
N GLY A 279 18.06 14.68 -22.56
CA GLY A 279 17.69 15.23 -23.85
C GLY A 279 16.50 16.18 -23.82
N VAL A 280 15.53 15.99 -22.93
CA VAL A 280 14.25 16.73 -22.93
C VAL A 280 14.08 17.65 -21.72
N ILE A 281 14.63 17.29 -20.56
CA ILE A 281 14.34 17.94 -19.27
C ILE A 281 15.51 18.78 -18.77
N THR A 282 16.74 18.23 -18.77
CA THR A 282 17.90 18.92 -18.17
C THR A 282 18.48 20.00 -19.07
N ASN A 283 19.00 21.06 -18.48
CA ASN A 283 19.74 22.07 -19.24
C ASN A 283 21.07 21.45 -19.75
N PRO A 284 21.43 21.60 -21.03
CA PRO A 284 22.71 21.12 -21.54
C PRO A 284 23.92 21.83 -20.91
#